data_AF-A0A0N4T4U2-F1
#
_entry.id   AF-A0A0N4T4U2-F1
#
_cell.length_a   1.000
_cell.length_b   1.000
_cell.length_c   1.000
_cell.angle_alpha   90.00
_cell.angle_beta   90.00
_cell.angle_gamma   90.00
#
_symmetry.space_group_name_H-M   'P 1'
#
loop_
_entity.id
_entity.type
_entity.pdbx_description
1 polymer ?
#
loop_
_entity_poly.entity_id
_entity_poly.type
_entity_poly.pdbx_seq_one_letter_code
_entity_poly.pdbx_strand_id
1 'polypeptide(L)'
;MYDTQTVIHSSWMYDTQTVIHNLWIYNAESVIHTSWMYDTQTVIHNSWMYDAQRVIHNLWMYNVESVNHNSWMYDTQTVIHNLWMYNVESVNHNSWMNDTQTVIHNLWIYNAESVI
;
A
#
# COMPACT_ATOMS: atom_id res chain seq x y z
N MET A 1 4.45 -17.44 16.27
CA MET A 1 4.29 -18.69 15.49
C MET A 1 5.24 -18.55 14.31
N TYR A 2 6.10 -19.55 14.04
CA TYR A 2 7.30 -19.36 13.22
C TYR A 2 7.16 -19.77 11.76
N ASP A 3 6.17 -20.59 11.39
CA ASP A 3 5.85 -20.88 10.00
C ASP A 3 4.46 -21.54 9.95
N THR A 4 3.54 -20.98 9.18
CA THR A 4 2.21 -21.55 8.97
C THR A 4 1.67 -21.27 7.58
N GLN A 5 1.02 -22.30 7.03
CA GLN A 5 0.35 -22.23 5.74
C GLN A 5 -0.82 -21.24 5.73
N THR A 6 -1.69 -21.29 6.73
CA THR A 6 -2.87 -20.41 6.80
C THR A 6 -3.21 -20.10 8.24
N VAL A 7 -3.38 -18.82 8.55
CA VAL A 7 -3.83 -18.34 9.86
C VAL A 7 -5.13 -17.55 9.69
N ILE A 8 -6.15 -17.97 10.43
CA ILE A 8 -7.46 -17.30 10.39
C ILE A 8 -7.46 -16.07 11.30
N HIS A 9 -6.99 -16.21 12.54
CA HIS A 9 -6.89 -15.12 13.51
C HIS A 9 -5.65 -15.29 14.38
N SER A 10 -4.89 -14.20 14.53
CA SER A 10 -3.79 -14.12 15.49
C SER A 10 -3.50 -12.66 15.82
N SER A 11 -2.76 -12.42 16.89
CA SER A 11 -2.34 -11.06 17.26
C SER A 11 -0.96 -10.67 16.72
N TRP A 12 -0.08 -11.66 16.55
CA TRP A 12 1.31 -11.43 16.14
C TRP A 12 1.80 -12.62 15.30
N MET A 13 2.29 -12.33 14.11
CA MET A 13 2.90 -13.32 13.22
C MET A 13 4.24 -12.81 12.69
N TYR A 14 5.19 -13.73 12.54
CA TYR A 14 6.50 -13.43 11.99
C TYR A 14 6.57 -13.80 10.51
N ASP A 15 6.22 -15.05 10.18
CA ASP A 15 6.21 -15.55 8.82
C ASP A 15 5.03 -16.50 8.63
N THR A 16 4.33 -16.35 7.51
CA THR A 16 3.10 -17.09 7.20
C THR A 16 2.71 -16.86 5.75
N GLN A 17 2.21 -17.91 5.11
CA GLN A 17 1.83 -17.77 3.71
C GLN A 17 0.53 -16.97 3.53
N THR A 18 -0.52 -17.30 4.27
CA THR A 18 -1.81 -16.61 4.17
C THR A 18 -2.36 -16.22 5.54
N VAL A 19 -2.79 -14.96 5.69
CA VAL A 19 -3.49 -14.49 6.89
C VAL A 19 -4.82 -13.84 6.56
N ILE A 20 -5.88 -14.24 7.27
CA ILE A 20 -7.19 -13.62 7.12
C ILE A 20 -7.27 -12.37 8.01
N HIS A 21 -7.02 -12.50 9.32
CA HIS A 21 -7.03 -11.38 10.27
C HIS A 21 -5.82 -11.41 11.21
N ASN A 22 -5.14 -10.27 11.29
CA ASN A 22 -4.07 -10.05 12.25
C ASN A 22 -4.04 -8.62 12.77
N LEU A 23 -3.40 -8.43 13.92
CA LEU A 23 -3.03 -7.10 14.39
C LEU A 23 -1.64 -6.70 13.84
N TRP A 24 -0.67 -7.62 13.86
CA TRP A 24 0.72 -7.37 13.45
C TRP A 24 1.33 -8.55 12.70
N ILE A 25 1.87 -8.26 11.51
CA ILE A 25 2.58 -9.23 10.68
C ILE A 25 3.94 -8.65 10.30
N TYR A 26 5.01 -9.43 10.47
CA TYR A 26 6.30 -9.07 9.91
C TYR A 26 6.30 -9.40 8.40
N ASN A 27 6.23 -10.68 8.03
CA ASN A 27 6.19 -11.11 6.63
C ASN A 27 4.96 -11.98 6.34
N ALA A 28 4.35 -11.77 5.17
CA ALA A 28 3.37 -12.71 4.61
C ALA A 28 3.26 -12.62 3.09
N GLU A 29 2.96 -13.73 2.42
CA GLU A 29 2.70 -13.69 0.98
C GLU A 29 1.36 -13.00 0.67
N SER A 30 0.29 -13.34 1.40
CA SER A 30 -1.05 -12.80 1.16
C SER A 30 -1.81 -12.52 2.45
N VAL A 31 -2.39 -11.32 2.56
CA VAL A 31 -3.18 -10.90 3.73
C VAL A 31 -4.48 -10.21 3.35
N ILE A 32 -5.57 -10.63 4.00
CA ILE A 32 -6.88 -10.04 3.79
C ILE A 32 -7.06 -8.80 4.67
N HIS A 33 -6.82 -8.92 5.98
CA HIS A 33 -6.96 -7.82 6.92
C HIS A 33 -5.83 -7.82 7.95
N THR A 34 -5.12 -6.69 8.06
CA THR A 34 -4.19 -6.46 9.16
C THR A 34 -4.19 -5.00 9.59
N SER A 35 -3.80 -4.71 10.83
CA SER A 35 -3.60 -3.32 11.27
C SER A 35 -2.21 -2.80 10.95
N TRP A 36 -1.19 -3.67 11.06
CA TRP A 36 0.20 -3.33 10.82
C TRP A 36 0.91 -4.44 10.06
N MET A 37 1.77 -4.05 9.12
CA MET A 37 2.54 -4.97 8.32
C MET A 37 3.88 -4.39 7.92
N TYR A 38 4.92 -5.22 7.96
CA TYR A 38 6.23 -4.83 7.47
C TYR A 38 6.39 -5.15 5.98
N ASP A 39 6.24 -6.41 5.56
CA ASP A 39 6.44 -6.84 4.17
C ASP A 39 5.36 -7.83 3.72
N THR A 40 4.89 -7.64 2.48
CA THR A 40 3.98 -8.57 1.82
C THR A 40 4.00 -8.47 0.30
N GLN A 41 3.61 -9.55 -0.37
CA GLN A 41 3.34 -9.45 -1.81
C GLN A 41 1.95 -8.84 -2.06
N THR A 42 0.91 -9.32 -1.38
CA THR A 42 -0.47 -8.89 -1.66
C THR A 42 -1.29 -8.61 -0.40
N VAL A 43 -1.93 -7.44 -0.36
CA VAL A 43 -2.88 -7.06 0.68
C VAL A 43 -4.19 -6.53 0.15
N ILE A 44 -5.29 -6.98 0.76
CA ILE A 44 -6.62 -6.44 0.51
C ILE A 44 -6.88 -5.20 1.37
N HIS A 45 -6.72 -5.31 2.69
CA HIS A 45 -6.98 -4.22 3.63
C HIS A 45 -5.91 -4.10 4.71
N ASN A 46 -5.32 -2.93 4.83
CA ASN A 46 -4.41 -2.61 5.93
C ASN A 46 -4.54 -1.14 6.38
N SER A 47 -4.21 -0.84 7.64
CA SER A 47 -4.08 0.53 8.13
C SER A 47 -2.66 1.09 7.96
N TRP A 48 -1.62 0.28 8.17
CA TRP A 48 -0.22 0.71 8.13
C TRP A 48 0.67 -0.35 7.51
N MET A 49 1.46 0.06 6.51
CA MET A 49 2.34 -0.82 5.79
C MET A 49 3.65 -0.16 5.42
N TYR A 50 4.73 -0.91 5.54
CA TYR A 50 6.05 -0.45 5.14
C TYR A 50 6.32 -0.77 3.67
N ASP A 51 6.36 -2.04 3.29
CA ASP A 51 6.60 -2.49 1.92
C ASP A 51 5.48 -3.43 1.43
N ALA A 52 5.06 -3.24 0.17
CA ALA A 52 4.26 -4.22 -0.55
C ALA A 52 4.41 -4.19 -2.06
N GLN A 53 4.07 -5.30 -2.70
CA GLN A 53 3.93 -5.30 -4.16
C GLN A 53 2.57 -4.75 -4.60
N ARG A 54 1.48 -5.27 -4.04
CA ARG A 54 0.11 -4.96 -4.51
C ARG A 54 -0.83 -4.71 -3.34
N VAL A 55 -1.52 -3.57 -3.36
CA VAL A 55 -2.46 -3.18 -2.30
C VAL A 55 -3.78 -2.68 -2.86
N ILE A 56 -4.88 -3.23 -2.37
CA ILE A 56 -6.22 -2.78 -2.77
C ILE A 56 -6.64 -1.56 -1.94
N HIS A 57 -6.57 -1.66 -0.61
CA HIS A 57 -6.98 -0.59 0.30
C HIS A 57 -5.99 -0.42 1.44
N ASN A 58 -5.45 0.79 1.59
CA ASN A 58 -4.65 1.17 2.75
C ASN A 58 -5.03 2.57 3.28
N LEU A 59 -4.59 2.88 4.50
CA LEU A 59 -4.59 4.24 5.05
C LEU A 59 -3.20 4.90 4.92
N TRP A 60 -2.11 4.17 5.17
CA TRP A 60 -0.72 4.65 5.15
C TRP A 60 0.23 3.62 4.57
N MET A 61 1.01 4.02 3.56
CA MET A 61 2.06 3.18 2.96
C MET A 61 3.36 3.94 2.74
N TYR A 62 4.48 3.24 2.94
CA TYR A 62 5.80 3.81 2.69
C TYR A 62 6.27 3.51 1.26
N ASN A 63 6.54 2.25 0.90
CA ASN A 63 6.86 1.86 -0.48
C ASN A 63 5.88 0.83 -1.03
N VAL A 64 5.46 1.01 -2.27
CA VAL A 64 4.59 0.04 -2.94
C VAL A 64 4.68 0.11 -4.45
N GLU A 65 4.64 -1.02 -5.15
CA GLU A 65 4.63 -1.00 -6.63
C GLU A 65 3.27 -0.56 -7.17
N SER A 66 2.17 -1.09 -6.63
CA SER A 66 0.83 -0.84 -7.17
C SER A 66 -0.27 -0.72 -6.13
N VAL A 67 -1.08 0.33 -6.27
CA VAL A 67 -2.15 0.69 -5.33
C VAL A 67 -3.43 1.09 -6.04
N ASN A 68 -4.55 0.47 -5.61
CA ASN A 68 -5.87 0.89 -6.07
C ASN A 68 -6.39 2.09 -5.27
N HIS A 69 -6.41 1.99 -3.94
CA HIS A 69 -6.93 3.05 -3.07
C HIS A 69 -6.09 3.22 -1.81
N ASN A 70 -5.64 4.44 -1.55
CA ASN A 70 -4.98 4.77 -0.29
C ASN A 70 -5.18 6.24 0.11
N SER A 71 -5.00 6.56 1.40
CA SER A 71 -5.07 7.93 1.90
C SER A 71 -3.71 8.64 1.89
N TRP A 72 -2.62 7.95 2.20
CA TRP A 72 -1.27 8.54 2.32
C TRP A 72 -0.17 7.62 1.79
N MET A 73 0.67 8.11 0.88
CA MET A 73 1.84 7.37 0.33
C MET A 73 3.10 8.21 0.25
N TYR A 74 4.24 7.53 0.39
CA TYR A 74 5.56 8.14 0.33
C TYR A 74 6.37 7.81 -0.95
N ASP A 75 6.31 6.57 -1.42
CA ASP A 75 6.98 6.16 -2.66
C ASP A 75 6.14 5.09 -3.37
N THR A 76 5.80 5.32 -4.63
CA THR A 76 4.99 4.38 -5.40
C THR A 76 5.26 4.44 -6.90
N GLN A 77 5.19 3.30 -7.59
CA GLN A 77 5.22 3.32 -9.06
C GLN A 77 3.84 3.67 -9.63
N THR A 78 2.79 2.95 -9.25
CA THR A 78 1.46 3.10 -9.87
C THR A 78 0.31 3.27 -8.88
N VAL A 79 -0.55 4.27 -9.14
CA VAL A 79 -1.68 4.60 -8.27
C VAL A 79 -2.94 4.89 -9.05
N ILE A 80 -4.04 4.24 -8.68
CA ILE A 80 -5.35 4.58 -9.24
C ILE A 80 -5.98 5.76 -8.49
N HIS A 81 -6.12 5.67 -7.17
CA HIS A 81 -6.74 6.71 -6.35
C HIS A 81 -5.97 6.96 -5.05
N ASN A 82 -5.63 8.22 -4.79
CA ASN A 82 -5.07 8.60 -3.48
C ASN A 82 -5.41 10.04 -3.05
N LEU A 83 -5.48 10.28 -1.74
CA LEU A 83 -5.65 11.62 -1.18
C LEU A 83 -4.34 12.42 -1.13
N TRP A 84 -3.25 11.84 -0.62
CA TRP A 84 -1.94 12.47 -0.43
C TRP A 84 -0.78 11.57 -0.89
N MET A 85 0.06 12.10 -1.77
CA MET A 85 1.25 11.39 -2.25
C MET A 85 2.51 12.24 -2.22
N TYR A 86 3.60 11.58 -1.91
CA TYR A 86 4.96 12.02 -2.16
C TYR A 86 5.59 11.01 -3.15
N ASN A 87 6.40 11.49 -4.10
CA ASN A 87 7.19 10.71 -5.06
C ASN A 87 6.46 9.52 -5.71
N VAL A 88 5.89 9.72 -6.90
CA VAL A 88 5.19 8.66 -7.61
C VAL A 88 5.43 8.68 -9.11
N GLU A 89 5.61 7.54 -9.75
CA GLU A 89 5.84 7.54 -11.21
C GLU A 89 4.55 7.85 -11.98
N SER A 90 3.43 7.18 -11.66
CA SER A 90 2.20 7.30 -12.44
C SER A 90 0.94 7.29 -11.58
N VAL A 91 0.06 8.27 -11.83
CA VAL A 91 -1.20 8.45 -11.10
C VAL A 91 -2.38 8.75 -12.00
N ASN A 92 -3.46 7.99 -11.80
CA ASN A 92 -4.74 8.27 -12.46
C ASN A 92 -5.53 9.38 -11.76
N HIS A 93 -5.72 9.30 -10.45
CA HIS A 93 -6.52 10.27 -9.69
C HIS A 93 -5.91 10.59 -8.32
N ASN A 94 -5.69 11.87 -8.03
CA ASN A 94 -5.34 12.33 -6.68
C ASN A 94 -5.99 13.63 -6.22
N SER A 95 -5.92 13.90 -4.91
CA SER A 95 -6.22 15.23 -4.36
C SER A 95 -4.98 16.09 -4.17
N TRP A 96 -3.90 15.56 -3.60
CA TRP A 96 -2.65 16.28 -3.38
C TRP A 96 -1.43 15.43 -3.68
N MET A 97 -0.44 16.03 -4.32
CA MET A 97 0.78 15.34 -4.70
C MET A 97 2.00 16.25 -4.74
N ASN A 98 3.12 15.69 -4.29
CA ASN A 98 4.44 16.27 -4.41
C ASN A 98 5.37 15.29 -5.15
N ASP A 99 5.82 15.71 -6.34
CA ASP A 99 6.71 14.99 -7.25
C ASP A 99 6.11 13.77 -7.95
N THR A 100 6.05 13.84 -9.28
CA THR A 100 5.50 12.78 -10.13
C THR A 100 6.04 12.83 -11.56
N GLN A 101 6.05 11.70 -12.26
CA GLN A 101 6.33 11.70 -13.69
C GLN A 101 5.06 11.92 -14.53
N THR A 102 3.97 11.20 -14.24
CA THR A 102 2.74 11.24 -15.04
C THR A 102 1.48 11.36 -14.20
N VAL A 103 0.60 12.30 -14.56
CA VAL A 103 -0.73 12.45 -13.94
C VAL A 103 -1.83 12.64 -14.96
N ILE A 104 -2.97 11.97 -14.74
CA ILE A 104 -4.20 12.15 -15.53
C ILE A 104 -5.17 13.11 -14.84
N HIS A 105 -5.39 12.97 -13.53
CA HIS A 105 -6.32 13.82 -12.80
C HIS A 105 -5.80 14.16 -11.40
N ASN A 106 -5.74 15.45 -11.09
CA ASN A 106 -5.35 15.96 -9.78
C ASN A 106 -6.10 17.24 -9.41
N LEU A 107 -6.27 17.47 -8.11
CA LEU A 107 -6.70 18.77 -7.60
C LEU A 107 -5.49 19.70 -7.38
N TRP A 108 -4.39 19.20 -6.79
CA TRP A 108 -3.18 19.98 -6.52
C TRP A 108 -1.90 19.17 -6.79
N ILE A 109 -0.95 19.75 -7.54
CA ILE A 109 0.38 19.19 -7.81
C ILE A 109 1.43 20.28 -7.56
N TYR A 110 2.52 19.91 -6.88
CA TYR A 110 3.70 20.77 -6.72
C TYR A 110 4.72 20.64 -7.87
N ASN A 111 5.02 19.41 -8.30
CA ASN A 111 5.96 19.12 -9.39
C ASN A 111 5.45 17.91 -10.20
N ALA A 112 5.45 18.01 -11.53
CA ALA A 112 5.12 16.93 -12.45
C ALA A 112 5.89 17.07 -13.76
N GLU A 113 6.40 15.95 -14.31
CA GLU A 113 6.98 15.94 -15.65
C GLU A 113 5.91 16.04 -16.76
N SER A 114 4.77 15.39 -16.56
CA SER A 114 3.66 15.40 -17.52
C SER A 114 2.28 15.35 -16.83
N VAL A 115 1.36 16.16 -17.35
CA VAL A 115 -0.06 16.18 -16.98
C VAL A 115 -0.89 16.07 -18.26
N ILE A 116 -1.76 15.07 -18.32
CA ILE A 116 -2.62 14.75 -19.47
C ILE A 116 -4.02 15.28 -19.19
#